data_AF-A0A6L2ME12-F1
#
_entry.id   AF-A0A6L2ME12-F1
#
_cell.length_a   1.000
_cell.length_b   1.000
_cell.length_c   1.000
_cell.angle_alpha   90.00
_cell.angle_beta   90.00
_cell.angle_gamma   90.00
#
_symmetry.space_group_name_H-M   'P 1'
#
loop_
_entity.id
_entity.type
_entity.pdbx_description
1 polymer ?
#
loop_
_entity_poly.entity_id
_entity_poly.type
_entity_poly.pdbx_seq_one_letter_code
_entity_poly.pdbx_strand_id
1 'polypeptide(L)'
;MTRLLEKDTPFHFSKECVEAFQTIKRKLTEAPILIAPDWDMPFELMCDASDFAIESNYTTTEKETLAVVYAFEKFRSYLIIDKSIVYTDHSALKYLFAKKDLQARLLRWVLLLQEFTFKVIDTKGAENLAADHLSD
;
A
#
# COMPACT_ATOMS: atom_id res chain seq x y z
N MET A 1 14.94 19.04 -6.77
CA MET A 1 15.05 18.10 -7.90
C MET A 1 16.41 17.42 -7.78
N THR A 2 16.47 16.08 -7.69
CA THR A 2 17.72 15.33 -7.51
C THR A 2 18.43 15.18 -8.85
N ARG A 3 19.77 15.28 -8.88
CA ARG A 3 20.60 15.11 -10.08
C ARG A 3 20.39 13.77 -10.81
N LEU A 4 19.82 12.77 -10.13
CA LEU A 4 19.59 11.42 -10.65
C LEU A 4 18.42 11.32 -11.64
N LEU A 5 17.51 12.30 -11.65
CA LEU A 5 16.31 12.30 -12.50
C LEU A 5 16.33 13.47 -13.51
N GLU A 6 17.47 14.11 -13.70
CA GLU A 6 17.62 15.19 -14.67
C GLU A 6 17.58 14.62 -16.10
N LYS A 7 16.72 15.21 -16.93
CA LYS A 7 16.55 14.81 -18.32
C LYS A 7 17.89 14.94 -19.07
N ASP A 8 18.20 13.97 -19.93
CA ASP A 8 19.39 13.94 -20.78
C ASP A 8 20.74 13.86 -20.02
N THR A 9 20.70 13.51 -18.72
CA THR A 9 21.91 13.19 -17.94
C THR A 9 22.05 11.67 -17.77
N PRO A 10 23.27 11.09 -17.90
CA PRO A 10 23.48 9.68 -17.64
C PRO A 10 23.17 9.35 -16.18
N PHE A 11 22.37 8.31 -15.95
CA PHE A 11 22.11 7.82 -14.61
C PHE A 11 23.41 7.31 -13.99
N HIS A 12 23.92 8.03 -12.99
CA HIS A 12 25.14 7.67 -12.27
C HIS A 12 24.86 7.54 -10.78
N PHE A 13 24.69 6.30 -10.33
CA PHE A 13 24.47 5.98 -8.93
C PHE A 13 25.80 5.97 -8.17
N SER A 14 26.23 7.15 -7.75
CA SER A 14 27.52 7.35 -7.10
C SER A 14 27.57 6.78 -5.68
N LYS A 15 28.76 6.77 -5.07
CA LYS A 15 28.93 6.39 -3.67
C LYS A 15 28.11 7.27 -2.72
N GLU A 16 28.01 8.57 -3.01
CA GLU A 16 27.18 9.49 -2.24
C GLU A 16 25.68 9.12 -2.34
N CYS A 17 25.24 8.62 -3.49
CA CYS A 17 23.87 8.14 -3.68
C CYS A 17 23.60 6.88 -2.83
N VAL A 18 24.58 5.96 -2.77
CA VAL A 18 24.49 4.77 -1.90
C VAL A 18 24.41 5.17 -0.43
N GLU A 19 25.26 6.10 0.02
CA GLU A 19 25.26 6.57 1.41
C GLU A 19 23.96 7.29 1.78
N ALA A 20 23.43 8.13 0.88
CA ALA A 20 22.13 8.77 1.05
C ALA A 20 20.99 7.74 1.14
N PHE A 21 20.99 6.74 0.25
CA PHE A 21 19.98 5.67 0.27
C PHE A 21 20.02 4.83 1.54
N GLN A 22 21.22 4.43 2.00
CA GLN A 22 21.36 3.71 3.27
C GLN A 22 20.94 4.57 4.46
N THR A 23 21.20 5.87 4.42
CA THR A 23 20.74 6.81 5.45
C THR A 23 19.22 6.87 5.50
N ILE A 24 18.55 6.93 4.36
CA ILE A 24 17.08 6.91 4.27
C ILE A 24 16.54 5.60 4.84
N LYS A 25 17.08 4.44 4.41
CA LYS A 25 16.70 3.12 4.94
C LYS A 25 16.78 3.05 6.45
N ARG A 26 17.92 3.48 7.01
CA ARG A 26 18.13 3.48 8.46
C ARG A 26 17.10 4.34 9.17
N LYS A 27 16.86 5.57 8.70
CA LYS A 27 15.86 6.48 9.29
C LYS A 27 14.46 5.89 9.26
N LEU A 28 14.08 5.18 8.19
CA LEU A 28 12.77 4.50 8.08
C LEU A 28 12.62 3.34 9.07
N THR A 29 13.73 2.70 9.46
CA THR A 29 13.74 1.56 10.39
C THR A 29 14.02 1.94 11.85
N GLU A 30 14.14 3.24 12.15
CA GLU A 30 14.44 3.75 13.48
C GLU A 30 13.26 4.56 14.03
N ALA A 31 13.18 4.68 15.36
CA ALA A 31 12.27 5.62 15.99
C ALA A 31 12.63 7.07 15.56
N PRO A 32 11.64 7.96 15.35
CA PRO A 32 10.22 7.80 15.67
C PRO A 32 9.37 7.25 14.51
N ILE A 33 9.98 6.75 13.43
CA ILE A 33 9.24 6.24 12.25
C ILE A 33 8.76 4.81 12.51
N LEU A 34 9.66 3.92 12.93
CA LEU A 34 9.30 2.58 13.38
C LEU A 34 9.09 2.60 14.90
N ILE A 35 7.83 2.51 15.31
CA ILE A 35 7.42 2.51 16.72
C ILE A 35 6.60 1.26 17.06
N ALA A 36 6.61 0.88 18.34
CA ALA A 36 5.69 -0.14 18.82
C ALA A 36 4.24 0.34 18.62
N PRO A 37 3.31 -0.55 18.25
CA PRO A 37 1.92 -0.18 18.05
C PRO A 37 1.31 0.29 19.37
N ASP A 38 0.54 1.38 19.27
CA ASP A 38 -0.38 1.81 20.33
C ASP A 38 -1.70 1.07 20.11
N TRP A 39 -2.05 0.17 21.04
CA TRP A 39 -3.22 -0.69 20.94
C TRP A 39 -4.53 0.02 21.29
N ASP A 40 -4.46 1.27 21.77
CA ASP A 40 -5.65 2.10 22.03
C ASP A 40 -6.08 2.92 20.79
N MET A 41 -5.27 2.88 19.71
CA MET A 41 -5.55 3.56 18.45
C MET A 41 -5.85 2.58 17.31
N PRO A 42 -6.73 2.96 16.37
CA PRO A 42 -7.00 2.13 15.20
C PRO A 42 -5.77 2.02 14.31
N PHE A 43 -5.58 0.86 13.68
CA PHE A 43 -4.54 0.66 12.69
C PHE A 43 -4.93 1.32 11.36
N GLU A 44 -4.02 2.11 10.80
CA GLU A 44 -4.19 2.73 9.49
C GLU A 44 -3.26 2.07 8.47
N LEU A 45 -3.82 1.66 7.34
CA LEU A 45 -3.12 1.01 6.24
C LEU A 45 -3.23 1.89 5.01
N MET A 46 -2.10 2.32 4.46
CA MET A 46 -2.03 2.95 3.14
C MET A 46 -1.63 1.87 2.13
N CYS A 47 -2.50 1.59 1.17
CA CYS A 47 -2.29 0.57 0.14
C CYS A 47 -2.32 1.23 -1.23
N ASP A 48 -1.38 0.82 -2.07
CA ASP A 48 -1.30 1.16 -3.48
C ASP A 48 -0.80 -0.06 -4.25
N ALA A 49 -1.27 -0.25 -5.48
CA ALA A 49 -0.79 -1.31 -6.34
C ALA A 49 0.05 -0.73 -7.49
N SER A 50 1.31 -1.16 -7.55
CA SER A 50 2.19 -0.76 -8.65
C SER A 50 1.68 -1.27 -9.99
N ASP A 51 1.87 -0.47 -11.04
CA ASP A 51 1.71 -0.97 -12.41
C ASP A 51 2.87 -1.89 -12.85
N PHE A 52 3.99 -1.86 -12.12
CA PHE A 52 5.22 -2.58 -12.45
C PHE A 52 5.31 -3.96 -11.75
N ALA A 53 4.67 -4.98 -12.37
CA ALA A 53 5.13 -6.38 -12.48
C ALA A 53 4.13 -7.51 -12.12
N ILE A 54 4.37 -8.66 -12.79
CA ILE A 54 3.88 -10.04 -12.60
C ILE A 54 2.42 -10.34 -12.95
N GLU A 55 1.48 -9.41 -12.81
CA GLU A 55 0.04 -9.68 -13.01
C GLU A 55 -0.59 -8.90 -14.17
N SER A 56 0.02 -8.94 -15.36
CA SER A 56 -0.50 -8.25 -16.56
C SER A 56 -1.93 -8.66 -16.95
N ASN A 57 -2.40 -9.81 -16.46
CA ASN A 57 -3.74 -10.33 -16.71
C ASN A 57 -4.80 -9.78 -15.75
N TYR A 58 -4.39 -9.00 -14.75
CA TYR A 58 -5.29 -8.46 -13.74
C TYR A 58 -5.71 -7.05 -14.14
N THR A 59 -7.00 -6.79 -14.00
CA THR A 59 -7.53 -5.43 -14.10
C THR A 59 -6.97 -4.57 -12.96
N THR A 60 -6.93 -3.25 -13.15
CA THR A 60 -6.48 -2.31 -12.10
C THR A 60 -7.18 -2.58 -10.77
N THR A 61 -8.50 -2.76 -10.77
CA THR A 61 -9.26 -3.08 -9.55
C THR A 61 -8.83 -4.40 -8.90
N GLU A 62 -8.44 -5.41 -9.67
CA GLU A 62 -7.92 -6.66 -9.10
C GLU A 62 -6.56 -6.46 -8.45
N LYS A 63 -5.66 -5.69 -9.07
CA LYS A 63 -4.36 -5.36 -8.49
C LYS A 63 -4.50 -4.61 -7.17
N GLU A 64 -5.33 -3.56 -7.17
CA GLU A 64 -5.64 -2.76 -5.98
C GLU A 64 -6.25 -3.61 -4.87
N THR A 65 -7.22 -4.47 -5.22
CA THR A 65 -7.82 -5.39 -4.24
C THR A 65 -6.78 -6.35 -3.69
N LEU A 66 -5.88 -6.87 -4.53
CA LEU A 66 -4.84 -7.78 -4.10
C LEU A 66 -3.84 -7.11 -3.15
N ALA A 67 -3.45 -5.86 -3.40
CA ALA A 67 -2.59 -5.09 -2.50
C ALA A 67 -3.20 -5.00 -1.09
N VAL A 68 -4.50 -4.71 -1.00
CA VAL A 68 -5.24 -4.71 0.27
C VAL A 68 -5.25 -6.11 0.90
N VAL A 69 -5.62 -7.15 0.14
CA VAL A 69 -5.65 -8.54 0.66
C VAL A 69 -4.29 -8.95 1.22
N TYR A 70 -3.22 -8.66 0.48
CA TYR A 70 -1.86 -8.97 0.90
C TYR A 70 -1.49 -8.25 2.20
N ALA A 71 -1.81 -6.96 2.34
CA ALA A 71 -1.59 -6.22 3.57
C ALA A 71 -2.34 -6.83 4.77
N PHE A 72 -3.61 -7.20 4.58
CA PHE A 72 -4.41 -7.83 5.63
C PHE A 72 -3.91 -9.22 6.03
N GLU A 73 -3.47 -10.04 5.08
CA GLU A 73 -2.85 -11.33 5.39
C GLU A 73 -1.52 -11.14 6.13
N LYS A 74 -0.70 -10.19 5.68
CA LYS A 74 0.63 -9.92 6.26
C LYS A 74 0.55 -9.41 7.70
N PHE A 75 -0.41 -8.54 7.98
CA PHE A 75 -0.60 -7.89 9.28
C PHE A 75 -1.79 -8.47 10.06
N ARG A 76 -2.27 -9.67 9.71
CA ARG A 76 -3.44 -10.31 10.31
C ARG A 76 -3.46 -10.30 11.83
N SER A 77 -2.32 -10.58 12.47
CA SER A 77 -2.21 -10.61 13.94
C SER A 77 -2.49 -9.28 14.61
N TYR A 78 -2.24 -8.17 13.91
CA TYR A 78 -2.51 -6.81 14.39
C TYR A 78 -3.94 -6.37 14.09
N LEU A 79 -4.44 -6.71 12.90
CA LEU A 79 -5.68 -6.19 12.34
C LEU A 79 -6.93 -6.97 12.76
N ILE A 80 -6.78 -8.19 13.29
CA ILE A 80 -7.95 -9.04 13.64
C ILE A 80 -8.68 -8.56 14.90
N ILE A 81 -7.99 -7.85 15.80
CA ILE A 81 -8.52 -7.50 17.12
C ILE A 81 -9.28 -6.18 17.10
N ASP A 82 -8.84 -5.22 16.28
CA ASP A 82 -9.37 -3.86 16.30
C ASP A 82 -9.78 -3.34 14.91
N LYS A 83 -10.57 -2.26 14.90
CA LYS A 83 -11.03 -1.60 13.69
C LYS A 83 -9.86 -0.94 12.98
N SER A 84 -9.66 -1.30 11.72
CA SER A 84 -8.66 -0.66 10.86
C SER A 84 -9.27 0.29 9.84
N ILE A 85 -8.44 1.20 9.33
CA ILE A 85 -8.78 2.12 8.26
C ILE A 85 -7.83 1.82 7.09
N VAL A 86 -8.40 1.62 5.92
CA VAL A 86 -7.67 1.41 4.68
C VAL A 86 -7.79 2.67 3.85
N TYR A 87 -6.66 3.30 3.58
CA TYR A 87 -6.51 4.39 2.65
C TYR A 87 -6.04 3.84 1.30
N THR A 88 -6.71 4.24 0.24
CA THR A 88 -6.42 3.88 -1.15
C THR A 88 -6.82 5.05 -2.03
N ASP A 89 -6.14 5.25 -3.15
CA ASP A 89 -6.53 6.22 -4.17
C ASP A 89 -7.46 5.61 -5.24
N HIS A 90 -7.78 4.32 -5.12
CA HIS A 90 -8.69 3.63 -6.01
C HIS A 90 -10.12 3.59 -5.47
N SER A 91 -10.89 4.64 -5.78
CA SER A 91 -12.29 4.80 -5.35
C SER A 91 -13.22 3.61 -5.62
N ALA A 92 -12.89 2.73 -6.58
CA ALA A 92 -13.69 1.53 -6.87
C ALA A 92 -13.73 0.53 -5.71
N LEU A 93 -12.70 0.50 -4.85
CA LEU A 93 -12.65 -0.38 -3.68
C LEU A 93 -13.75 -0.08 -2.66
N LYS A 94 -14.19 1.18 -2.54
CA LYS A 94 -15.33 1.57 -1.68
C LYS A 94 -16.61 0.81 -2.01
N TYR A 95 -16.82 0.52 -3.28
CA TYR A 95 -18.05 -0.10 -3.78
C TYR A 95 -17.89 -1.62 -3.98
N LEU A 96 -16.68 -2.16 -3.82
CA LEU A 96 -16.38 -3.56 -4.09
C LEU A 96 -17.28 -4.48 -3.25
N PHE A 97 -17.46 -4.17 -1.97
CA PHE A 97 -18.29 -4.95 -1.04
C PHE A 97 -19.80 -4.88 -1.30
N ALA A 98 -20.26 -3.89 -2.06
CA ALA A 98 -21.68 -3.71 -2.40
C ALA A 98 -22.06 -4.33 -3.76
N LYS A 99 -21.07 -4.78 -4.55
CA LYS A 99 -21.29 -5.27 -5.91
C LYS A 99 -21.82 -6.70 -5.89
N LYS A 100 -22.98 -6.92 -6.52
CA LYS A 100 -23.66 -8.23 -6.56
C LYS A 100 -22.96 -9.25 -7.47
N ASP A 101 -22.44 -8.79 -8.60
CA ASP A 101 -21.76 -9.64 -9.59
C ASP A 101 -20.27 -9.35 -9.60
N LEU A 102 -19.54 -10.12 -8.80
CA LEU A 102 -18.08 -10.12 -8.77
C LEU A 102 -17.55 -11.37 -9.47
N GLN A 103 -16.42 -11.21 -10.15
CA GLN A 103 -15.67 -12.36 -10.66
C GLN A 103 -15.28 -13.27 -9.48
N ALA A 104 -15.21 -14.58 -9.73
CA ALA A 104 -14.97 -15.58 -8.68
C ALA A 104 -13.71 -15.30 -7.84
N ARG A 105 -12.68 -14.67 -8.42
CA ARG A 105 -11.45 -14.28 -7.71
C ARG A 105 -11.70 -13.14 -6.71
N LEU A 106 -12.30 -12.05 -7.17
CA LEU A 106 -12.67 -10.91 -6.32
C LEU A 106 -13.62 -11.33 -5.20
N LEU A 107 -14.54 -12.27 -5.47
CA LEU A 107 -15.43 -12.80 -4.44
C LEU A 107 -14.66 -13.52 -3.32
N ARG A 108 -13.64 -14.33 -3.66
CA ARG A 108 -12.80 -15.00 -2.66
C ARG A 108 -12.06 -14.01 -1.77
N TRP A 109 -11.53 -12.95 -2.37
CA TRP A 109 -10.84 -11.88 -1.63
C TRP A 109 -11.80 -11.09 -0.74
N VAL A 110 -13.00 -10.77 -1.23
CA VAL A 110 -14.03 -10.11 -0.42
C VAL A 110 -14.41 -10.97 0.78
N LEU A 111 -14.58 -12.28 0.61
CA LEU A 111 -14.87 -13.21 1.72
C LEU A 111 -13.72 -13.25 2.75
N LEU A 112 -12.47 -13.19 2.31
CA LEU A 112 -11.31 -13.12 3.21
C LEU A 112 -11.32 -11.82 4.01
N LEU A 113 -11.55 -10.70 3.32
CA LEU A 113 -11.59 -9.38 3.96
C LEU A 113 -12.77 -9.23 4.94
N GLN A 114 -13.87 -9.98 4.76
CA GLN A 114 -14.99 -10.00 5.71
C GLN A 114 -14.63 -10.51 7.12
N GLU A 115 -13.49 -11.19 7.28
CA GLU A 115 -12.99 -11.58 8.61
C GLU A 115 -12.62 -10.34 9.46
N PHE A 116 -12.28 -9.23 8.80
CA PHE A 116 -11.77 -8.02 9.46
C PHE A 116 -12.83 -6.93 9.52
N THR A 117 -12.78 -6.13 10.60
CA THR A 117 -13.60 -4.92 10.70
C THR A 117 -12.80 -3.72 10.25
N PHE A 118 -13.10 -3.16 9.07
CA PHE A 118 -12.38 -1.99 8.57
C PHE A 118 -13.24 -1.04 7.75
N LYS A 119 -12.72 0.17 7.52
CA LYS A 119 -13.32 1.17 6.63
C LYS A 119 -12.37 1.52 5.51
N VAL A 120 -12.90 1.69 4.30
CA VAL A 120 -12.14 2.17 3.14
C VAL A 120 -12.35 3.67 2.98
N ILE A 121 -11.27 4.44 2.99
CA ILE A 121 -11.24 5.87 2.72
C ILE A 121 -10.47 6.08 1.42
N ASP A 122 -11.09 6.84 0.52
CA ASP A 122 -10.48 7.25 -0.75
C ASP A 122 -9.65 8.51 -0.48
N THR A 123 -8.37 8.44 -0.76
CA THR A 123 -7.43 9.54 -0.63
C THR A 123 -7.02 10.02 -2.01
N LYS A 124 -6.70 11.30 -2.14
CA LYS A 124 -6.10 11.75 -3.40
C LYS A 124 -4.74 11.07 -3.55
N GLY A 125 -4.35 10.63 -4.75
CA GLY A 125 -3.01 10.04 -4.97
C GLY A 125 -1.87 10.93 -4.46
N ALA A 126 -2.03 12.26 -4.52
CA ALA A 126 -1.07 13.22 -3.95
C ALA A 126 -0.88 13.13 -2.41
N GLU A 127 -1.79 12.48 -1.69
CA GLU A 127 -1.70 12.19 -0.26
C GLU A 127 -1.21 10.75 0.02
N ASN A 128 -1.17 9.88 -1.00
CA ASN A 128 -0.72 8.49 -0.91
C ASN A 128 0.75 8.28 -1.37
N LEU A 129 1.51 9.37 -1.53
CA LEU A 129 2.88 9.36 -2.08
C LEU A 129 3.82 8.33 -1.43
N ALA A 130 3.65 8.04 -0.14
CA ALA A 130 4.46 7.03 0.53
C ALA A 130 4.19 5.62 0.02
N ALA A 131 2.92 5.27 -0.23
CA ALA A 131 2.56 3.99 -0.79
C ALA A 131 3.01 3.91 -2.26
N ASP A 132 2.76 4.96 -3.06
CA ASP A 132 3.17 5.05 -4.47
C ASP A 132 4.68 4.85 -4.63
N HIS A 133 5.50 5.51 -3.79
CA HIS A 133 6.95 5.37 -3.84
C HIS A 133 7.47 4.01 -3.35
N LEU A 134 6.66 3.24 -2.62
CA LEU A 134 7.01 1.93 -2.10
C LEU A 134 6.45 0.77 -2.94
N SER A 135 5.43 1.04 -3.74
CA SER A 135 4.83 0.09 -4.67
C SER A 135 5.67 -0.03 -5.95
N ASP A 136 6.19 1.09 -6.48
CA ASP A 136 7.05 1.18 -7.69
C ASP A 136 8.45 0.53 -7.55
#